data_AF-A0A835BTE8-F1
#
_entry.id   AF-A0A835BTE8-F1
#
_cell.length_a   1.000
_cell.length_b   1.000
_cell.length_c   1.000
_cell.angle_alpha   90.00
_cell.angle_beta   90.00
_cell.angle_gamma   90.00
#
_symmetry.space_group_name_H-M   'P 1'
#
loop_
_entity.id
_entity.type
_entity.pdbx_description
1 polymer ?
#
loop_
_entity_poly.entity_id
_entity_poly.type
_entity_poly.pdbx_seq_one_letter_code
_entity_poly.pdbx_strand_id
1 'polypeptide(L)' 'MDMDMLIQARRDFNSKIFQEVVIIATWAIWTHRNEVIFDGAHISLRRWKQLFRDEFSLLLHRAKPTLKLELQTWLSSFH' A
#
# COMPACT_ATOMS: atom_id res chain seq x y z
N MET A 1 -5.42 13.00 7.93
CA MET A 1 -4.07 12.61 8.41
C MET A 1 -3.31 13.90 8.58
N ASP A 2 -2.88 14.20 9.81
CA ASP A 2 -2.09 15.39 10.10
C ASP A 2 -0.69 15.26 9.45
N MET A 3 -0.09 16.38 9.01
CA MET A 3 1.25 16.40 8.42
C MET A 3 2.31 15.91 9.40
N ASP A 4 2.16 16.23 10.69
CA ASP A 4 3.12 15.80 11.72
C ASP A 4 3.08 14.29 11.92
N MET A 5 1.89 13.68 11.86
CA MET A 5 1.73 12.22 11.93
C MET A 5 2.39 11.53 10.72
N LEU A 6 2.30 12.13 9.54
CA LEU A 6 2.91 11.61 8.32
C LEU A 6 4.44 11.65 8.38
N ILE A 7 4.99 12.75 8.90
CA ILE A 7 6.43 12.92 9.10
C ILE A 7 6.94 11.94 10.16
N GLN A 8 6.21 11.76 11.25
CA GLN A 8 6.57 10.81 12.30
C GLN A 8 6.54 9.37 11.77
N ALA A 9 5.46 8.97 11.10
CA ALA A 9 5.36 7.65 10.49
C ALA A 9 6.47 7.38 9.47
N ARG A 10 6.88 8.38 8.69
CA ARG A 10 8.02 8.28 7.76
C ARG A 10 9.32 8.02 8.51
N ARG A 11 9.55 8.71 9.64
CA ARG A 11 10.74 8.52 10.48
C ARG A 11 10.75 7.13 11.09
N ASP A 12 9.61 6.68 11.62
CA ASP A 12 9.47 5.37 12.26
C ASP A 12 9.61 4.22 11.27
N PHE A 13 9.10 4.38 10.04
CA PHE A 13 9.24 3.39 8.97
C PHE A 13 10.70 3.26 8.49
N ASN A 14 11.50 4.33 8.62
CA ASN A 14 12.95 4.35 8.40
C ASN A 14 13.43 3.70 7.08
N SER A 15 12.68 3.89 5.99
CA SER A 15 13.04 3.37 4.68
C SER A 15 12.56 4.27 3.55
N LYS A 16 13.28 4.23 2.42
CA LYS A 16 12.98 5.00 1.21
C LYS A 16 11.70 4.54 0.51
N ILE A 17 11.21 3.33 0.80
CA ILE A 17 9.98 2.77 0.19
C ILE A 17 8.69 3.22 0.88
N PHE A 18 8.78 4.05 1.93
CA PHE A 18 7.63 4.48 2.73
C PHE A 18 6.51 5.08 1.88
N GLN A 19 6.86 5.94 0.92
CA GLN A 19 5.87 6.67 0.14
C GLN A 19 5.10 5.72 -0.78
N GLU A 20 5.81 4.79 -1.42
CA GLU A 20 5.26 3.74 -2.25
C GLU A 20 4.25 2.89 -1.47
N VAL A 21 4.62 2.45 -0.27
CA VAL A 21 3.73 1.67 0.60
C VAL A 21 2.48 2.45 0.97
N VAL A 22 2.63 3.69 1.44
CA VAL A 22 1.50 4.51 1.91
C VAL A 22 0.56 4.89 0.77
N ILE A 23 1.09 5.22 -0.41
CA ILE A 23 0.29 5.56 -1.58
C ILE A 23 -0.56 4.35 -2.01
N ILE A 24 0.06 3.18 -2.15
CA ILE A 24 -0.66 1.96 -2.56
C ILE A 24 -1.66 1.53 -1.49
N ALA A 25 -1.32 1.64 -0.20
CA ALA A 25 -2.25 1.35 0.89
C ALA A 25 -3.48 2.26 0.85
N THR A 26 -3.27 3.57 0.65
CA THR A 26 -4.35 4.55 0.53
C THR A 26 -5.22 4.28 -0.69
N TRP A 27 -4.61 3.94 -1.83
CA TRP A 27 -5.33 3.55 -3.04
C TRP A 27 -6.18 2.29 -2.84
N ALA A 28 -5.63 1.26 -2.20
CA ALA A 28 -6.36 0.03 -1.90
C ALA A 28 -7.54 0.30 -0.93
N ILE A 29 -7.37 1.18 0.06
CA ILE A 29 -8.47 1.59 0.96
C ILE A 29 -9.59 2.25 0.16
N TRP A 30 -9.22 3.22 -0.69
CA TRP A 30 -10.19 3.93 -1.52
C TRP A 30 -10.93 2.98 -2.47
N THR A 31 -10.22 2.07 -3.12
CA THR A 31 -10.79 1.05 -4.02
C THR A 31 -11.75 0.13 -3.29
N HIS A 32 -11.33 -0.47 -2.15
CA HIS A 32 -12.21 -1.33 -1.36
C HIS A 32 -13.46 -0.60 -0.86
N ARG A 33 -13.32 0.67 -0.46
CA ARG A 33 -14.47 1.50 -0.06
C ARG A 33 -15.44 1.74 -1.22
N ASN A 34 -14.92 1.94 -2.44
CA ASN A 34 -15.77 2.08 -3.62
C ASN A 34 -16.48 0.76 -3.97
N GLU A 35 -15.82 -0.39 -3.88
CA GLU A 35 -16.47 -1.70 -4.05
C GLU A 35 -17.65 -1.87 -3.07
N VAL A 36 -17.49 -1.41 -1.82
CA VAL A 36 -18.57 -1.46 -0.81
C VAL A 36 -19.73 -0.53 -1.15
N ILE A 37 -19.45 0.70 -1.61
CA ILE A 37 -20.48 1.72 -1.86
C ILE A 37 -21.23 1.45 -3.16
N PHE A 38 -20.52 1.06 -4.22
CA PHE A 38 -21.07 1.00 -5.58
C PHE A 38 -21.42 -0.42 -6.02
N ASP A 39 -20.68 -1.43 -5.55
CA ASP A 39 -20.83 -2.83 -6.00
C ASP A 39 -21.49 -3.73 -4.94
N GLY A 40 -21.87 -3.16 -3.79
CA GLY A 40 -22.49 -3.90 -2.70
C GLY A 40 -21.55 -4.90 -2.00
N ALA A 41 -20.23 -4.73 -2.14
CA ALA A 41 -19.26 -5.58 -1.46
C ALA A 41 -19.31 -5.39 0.06
N HIS A 42 -18.88 -6.40 0.81
CA HIS A 42 -18.75 -6.29 2.26
C HIS A 42 -17.40 -5.71 2.68
N ILE A 43 -17.38 -4.98 3.80
CA ILE A 43 -16.14 -4.55 4.45
C ILE A 43 -15.31 -5.80 4.81
N SER A 44 -14.10 -5.89 4.26
CA SER A 44 -13.27 -7.07 4.41
C SER A 44 -11.80 -6.68 4.37
N LEU A 45 -11.11 -6.86 5.50
CA LEU A 45 -9.67 -6.64 5.57
C LEU A 45 -8.91 -7.60 4.64
N ARG A 46 -9.42 -8.83 4.44
CA ARG A 46 -8.82 -9.80 3.52
C ARG A 46 -8.87 -9.29 2.09
N ARG A 47 -10.02 -8.75 1.65
CA ARG A 47 -10.19 -8.19 0.32
C ARG A 47 -9.28 -6.98 0.11
N TRP A 48 -9.24 -6.08 1.08
CA TRP A 48 -8.31 -4.93 1.05
C TRP A 48 -6.84 -5.37 0.94
N LYS A 49 -6.40 -6.37 1.73
CA LYS A 49 -5.02 -6.91 1.64
C LYS A 49 -4.72 -7.51 0.27
N GLN A 50 -5.70 -8.14 -0.38
CA GLN A 50 -5.55 -8.66 -1.74
C GLN A 50 -5.40 -7.52 -2.75
N LEU A 51 -6.30 -6.54 -2.74
CA LEU A 51 -6.20 -5.33 -3.58
C LEU A 51 -4.85 -4.62 -3.41
N PHE A 52 -4.40 -4.48 -2.16
CA PHE A 52 -3.09 -3.92 -1.87
C PHE A 52 -1.96 -4.72 -2.54
N ARG A 53 -1.95 -6.05 -2.41
CA ARG A 53 -0.91 -6.89 -3.04
C ARG A 53 -0.94 -6.82 -4.56
N ASP A 54 -2.13 -6.80 -5.15
CA ASP A 54 -2.30 -6.74 -6.61
C ASP A 54 -1.72 -5.41 -7.14
N GLU A 55 -2.11 -4.28 -6.52
CA GLU A 55 -1.64 -2.95 -6.89
C GLU A 55 -0.15 -2.75 -6.61
N PHE A 56 0.35 -3.31 -5.50
CA PHE A 56 1.78 -3.27 -5.18
C PHE A 56 2.62 -4.10 -6.16
N SER A 57 2.09 -5.22 -6.63
CA SER A 57 2.75 -6.02 -7.67
C SER A 57 2.87 -5.24 -8.98
N LEU A 58 1.85 -4.46 -9.35
CA LEU A 58 1.91 -3.54 -10.49
C LEU A 58 2.97 -2.43 -10.29
N LEU A 59 3.08 -1.89 -9.08
CA LEU A 59 4.14 -0.95 -8.73
C LEU A 59 5.54 -1.56 -8.94
N LEU A 60 5.77 -2.81 -8.52
CA LEU A 60 7.07 -3.49 -8.68
C LEU A 60 7.52 -3.60 -10.15
N HIS A 61 6.59 -3.68 -11.10
CA HIS A 61 6.92 -3.67 -12.52
C HIS A 61 7.46 -2.32 -13.00
N ARG A 62 7.05 -1.22 -12.38
CA ARG A 62 7.42 0.17 -12.75
C ARG A 62 8.49 0.76 -11.83
N ALA A 63 8.81 0.09 -10.71
CA ALA A 63 9.75 0.56 -9.73
C ALA A 63 11.16 0.69 -10.30
N LYS A 64 11.88 1.73 -9.86
CA LYS A 64 13.30 1.90 -10.19
C LYS A 64 14.09 0.68 -9.67
N PRO A 65 15.09 0.19 -10.41
CA PRO A 65 15.87 -0.98 -9.98
C PRO A 65 16.46 -0.85 -8.57
N THR A 66 16.83 0.37 -8.18
CA THR A 66 17.39 0.68 -6.85
C THR A 66 16.41 0.48 -5.68
N LEU A 67 15.10 0.54 -5.92
CA LEU A 67 14.06 0.36 -4.90
C LEU A 67 13.37 -1.00 -5.03
N LYS A 68 13.42 -1.62 -6.22
CA LYS A 68 12.66 -2.84 -6.53
C LYS A 68 12.95 -4.00 -5.60
N LEU A 69 14.23 -4.23 -5.25
CA LEU A 69 14.61 -5.32 -4.35
C LEU A 69 14.06 -5.11 -2.93
N GLU A 70 14.15 -3.89 -2.41
CA GLU A 70 13.64 -3.54 -1.08
C GLU A 70 12.11 -3.64 -1.04
N LEU A 71 11.43 -3.10 -2.04
CA LEU A 71 9.97 -3.20 -2.21
C LEU A 71 9.51 -4.67 -2.27
N GLN A 72 10.20 -5.51 -3.05
CA GLN A 72 9.84 -6.92 -3.21
C GLN A 72 10.06 -7.72 -1.91
N THR A 73 11.16 -7.44 -1.21
CA THR A 73 11.46 -8.05 0.10
C THR A 73 10.40 -7.66 1.11
N TRP A 74 10.04 -6.37 1.15
CA TRP A 74 9.00 -5.87 2.04
C TRP A 74 7.63 -6.49 1.73
N LEU A 75 7.22 -6.55 0.47
CA LEU A 75 5.94 -7.17 0.06
C LEU A 75 5.89 -8.65 0.44
N SER A 76 7.00 -9.37 0.32
CA SER A 76 7.08 -10.79 0.69
C SER A 76 6.91 -11.02 2.19
N SER A 77 7.28 -10.03 3.03
CA SER A 77 7.07 -10.06 4.48
C SER A 77 5.65 -9.65 4.91
N PHE A 78 4.86 -9.07 4.01
CA PHE A 78 3.49 -8.64 4.31
C PHE A 78 2.54 -9.83 4.37
N HIS A 79 1.86 -10.04 5.52
CA HIS A 79 0.87 -11.11 5.76
C HIS A 79 -0.56 -10.56 5.83
#